data_AF-X4ZUW5-F1
#
_entry.id   AF-X4ZUW5-F1
#
_cell.length_a   1.000
_cell.length_b   1.000
_cell.length_c   1.000
_cell.angle_alpha   90.00
_cell.angle_beta   90.00
_cell.angle_gamma   90.00
#
_symmetry.space_group_name_H-M   'P 1'
#
loop_
_entity.id
_entity.type
_entity.pdbx_description
1 polymer ?
#
loop_
_entity_poly.entity_id
_entity_poly.type
_entity_poly.pdbx_seq_one_letter_code
_entity_poly.pdbx_strand_id
1 'polypeptide(L)' 'MGYKPGRCLLKQKLREIKRNQQWLSEATGISESAISDYANNRKVMMLATAATIAKAIGCYIDDLYDFVKQ' A
#
# COMPACT_ATOMS: atom_id res chain seq x y z
N MET A 1 -6.94 -23.49 0.39
CA MET A 1 -6.78 -22.57 1.54
C MET A 1 -6.76 -21.17 0.98
N GLY A 2 -7.68 -20.30 1.41
CA GLY A 2 -7.75 -18.91 0.93
C GLY A 2 -6.98 -17.97 1.86
N TYR A 3 -6.44 -16.89 1.30
CA TYR A 3 -5.87 -15.79 2.07
C TYR A 3 -6.61 -14.51 1.69
N LYS A 4 -6.84 -13.64 2.68
CA LYS A 4 -7.39 -12.31 2.46
C LYS A 4 -6.43 -11.25 2.97
N PRO A 5 -6.34 -10.08 2.32
CA PRO A 5 -5.55 -8.97 2.84
C PRO A 5 -6.13 -8.53 4.19
N GLY A 6 -5.30 -8.55 5.22
CA GLY A 6 -5.60 -7.98 6.54
C GLY A 6 -5.20 -6.51 6.58
N ARG A 7 -4.30 -6.16 7.50
CA ARG A 7 -3.88 -4.77 7.69
C ARG A 7 -2.93 -4.31 6.58
N CYS A 8 -3.21 -3.16 5.99
CA CYS A 8 -2.32 -2.43 5.10
C CYS A 8 -1.07 -1.93 5.85
N LEU A 9 0.10 -2.28 5.33
CA LEU A 9 1.42 -1.96 5.87
C LEU A 9 2.07 -0.76 5.15
N LEU A 10 1.34 -0.09 4.26
CA LEU A 10 1.85 1.02 3.44
C LEU A 10 2.55 2.12 4.28
N LYS A 11 1.95 2.50 5.42
CA LYS A 11 2.54 3.50 6.32
C LYS A 11 3.89 3.06 6.89
N GLN A 12 4.03 1.78 7.22
CA GLN A 12 5.29 1.22 7.70
C GLN A 12 6.34 1.20 6.58
N LYS A 13 5.96 0.74 5.38
CA LYS A 13 6.85 0.70 4.21
C LYS A 13 7.38 2.07 3.82
N LEU A 14 6.52 3.09 3.80
CA LEU A 14 6.94 4.48 3.56
C LEU A 14 7.96 4.97 4.60
N ARG A 15 7.76 4.62 5.88
CA ARG A 15 8.69 4.96 6.95
C ARG A 15 10.04 4.25 6.79
N GLU A 16 10.05 2.98 6.38
CA GLU A 16 11.28 2.20 6.13
C GLU A 16 12.14 2.85 5.04
N ILE A 17 11.51 3.36 3.98
CA ILE A 17 12.22 4.05 2.88
C ILE A 17 12.38 5.56 3.10
N LYS A 18 12.01 6.08 4.29
CA LYS A 18 12.04 7.52 4.65
C LYS A 18 11.30 8.43 3.65
N ARG A 19 10.15 7.97 3.14
CA ARG A 19 9.24 8.74 2.27
C ARG A 19 7.90 9.01 2.94
N ASN A 20 7.16 9.98 2.43
CA ASN A 20 5.83 10.35 2.91
C ASN A 20 4.75 10.05 1.86
N GLN A 21 3.48 10.30 2.19
CA GLN A 21 2.35 10.04 1.30
C GLN A 21 2.34 10.97 0.09
N GLN A 22 2.77 12.23 0.26
CA GLN A 22 2.97 13.17 -0.83
C GLN A 22 3.93 12.64 -1.90
N TRP A 23 5.11 12.16 -1.49
CA TRP A 23 6.08 11.57 -2.40
C TRP A 23 5.49 10.39 -3.17
N LEU A 24 4.73 9.53 -2.50
CA LEU A 24 4.07 8.41 -3.15
C LEU A 24 3.02 8.91 -4.16
N SER A 25 2.27 9.95 -3.81
CA SER A 25 1.30 10.60 -4.69
C SER A 25 1.95 11.11 -5.97
N GLU A 26 3.07 11.81 -5.84
CA GLU A 26 3.88 12.31 -6.95
C GLU A 26 4.45 11.16 -7.80
N ALA A 27 4.93 10.08 -7.16
CA ALA A 27 5.53 8.94 -7.85
C ALA A 27 4.52 8.06 -8.60
N THR A 28 3.28 7.96 -8.12
CA THR A 28 2.27 7.04 -8.67
C THR A 28 1.11 7.73 -9.38
N GLY A 29 0.98 9.06 -9.26
CA GLY A 29 -0.18 9.82 -9.71
C GLY A 29 -1.48 9.52 -8.94
N ILE A 30 -1.40 8.80 -7.82
CA ILE A 30 -2.56 8.48 -6.96
C ILE A 30 -2.74 9.66 -6.02
N SER A 31 -3.97 10.13 -5.80
CA SER A 31 -4.20 11.24 -4.88
C SER A 31 -3.73 10.90 -3.46
N GLU A 32 -3.19 11.89 -2.76
CA GLU A 32 -2.79 11.73 -1.36
C GLU A 32 -3.96 11.28 -0.47
N SER A 33 -5.19 11.71 -0.79
CA SER A 33 -6.41 11.25 -0.11
C SER A 33 -6.64 9.75 -0.26
N ALA A 34 -6.46 9.18 -1.46
CA ALA A 34 -6.60 7.75 -1.69
C ALA A 34 -5.47 6.97 -1.00
N ILE A 35 -4.23 7.46 -1.05
CA ILE A 35 -3.10 6.89 -0.31
C ILE A 35 -3.39 6.86 1.19
N SER A 36 -3.93 7.95 1.73
CA SER A 36 -4.32 8.06 3.13
C SER A 36 -5.44 7.06 3.49
N ASP A 37 -6.42 6.87 2.61
CA ASP A 37 -7.47 5.85 2.80
C ASP A 37 -6.88 4.44 2.88
N TYR A 38 -5.91 4.11 2.02
CA TYR A 38 -5.23 2.81 2.07
C TYR A 38 -4.37 2.66 3.33
N ALA A 39 -3.55 3.67 3.65
CA ALA A 39 -2.64 3.64 4.79
C ALA A 39 -3.38 3.54 6.14
N ASN A 40 -4.62 4.04 6.21
CA ASN A 40 -5.48 3.97 7.38
C ASN A 40 -6.51 2.82 7.33
N ASN A 41 -6.36 1.86 6.40
CA ASN A 41 -7.25 0.70 6.26
C ASN A 41 -8.73 1.04 6.01
N ARG A 42 -9.03 2.25 5.51
CA ARG A 42 -10.39 2.65 5.13
C ARG A 42 -10.83 2.01 3.82
N LYS A 43 -9.87 1.70 2.94
CA LYS A 43 -10.09 1.02 1.66
C LYS A 43 -8.99 -0.03 1.43
N VAL A 44 -9.37 -1.11 0.77
CA VAL A 44 -8.43 -2.11 0.25
C VAL A 44 -8.05 -1.69 -1.17
N MET A 45 -6.76 -1.76 -1.51
CA MET A 45 -6.30 -1.44 -2.87
C MET A 45 -6.74 -2.54 -3.84
N MET A 46 -7.16 -2.14 -5.04
CA MET A 46 -7.27 -3.07 -6.16
C MET A 46 -5.88 -3.55 -6.59
N LEU A 47 -5.80 -4.70 -7.24
CA LEU A 47 -4.53 -5.31 -7.67
C LEU A 47 -3.65 -4.34 -8.47
N ALA A 48 -4.23 -3.60 -9.41
CA ALA A 48 -3.51 -2.61 -10.22
C ALA A 48 -2.88 -1.50 -9.36
N THR A 49 -3.64 -0.96 -8.40
CA THR A 49 -3.16 0.07 -7.47
C THR A 49 -2.05 -0.47 -6.57
N ALA A 50 -2.23 -1.67 -6.02
CA ALA A 50 -1.23 -2.33 -5.19
C ALA A 50 0.06 -2.59 -5.97
N ALA A 51 -0.04 -3.04 -7.23
CA ALA A 51 1.12 -3.25 -8.10
C ALA A 51 1.88 -1.95 -8.39
N THR A 52 1.17 -0.85 -8.67
CA THR A 52 1.78 0.47 -8.89
C THR A 52 2.52 0.96 -7.65
N ILE A 53 1.89 0.88 -6.48
CA ILE A 53 2.49 1.30 -5.21
C ILE A 53 3.70 0.42 -4.85
N ALA A 54 3.59 -0.90 -5.01
CA ALA A 54 4.67 -1.85 -4.74
C ALA A 54 5.91 -1.55 -5.61
N LYS A 55 5.70 -1.29 -6.91
CA LYS A 55 6.78 -0.89 -7.83
C LYS A 55 7.42 0.45 -7.44
N ALA A 56 6.62 1.44 -7.04
CA ALA A 56 7.16 2.74 -6.63
C ALA A 56 8.01 2.65 -5.35
N ILE A 57 7.58 1.82 -4.39
CA ILE A 57 8.27 1.64 -3.10
C ILE A 57 9.44 0.63 -3.22
N GLY A 58 9.45 -0.22 -4.24
CA GLY A 58 10.44 -1.27 -4.43
C GLY A 58 10.20 -2.51 -3.56
N CYS A 59 8.94 -2.87 -3.33
CA CYS A 59 8.55 -4.07 -2.58
C CYS A 59 7.63 -4.99 -3.40
N TYR A 60 7.31 -6.16 -2.87
CA TYR A 60 6.27 -7.02 -3.44
C TYR A 60 4.88 -6.55 -3.01
N ILE A 61 3.84 -6.92 -3.76
CA ILE A 61 2.45 -6.64 -3.38
C ILE A 61 2.13 -7.29 -2.03
N ASP A 62 2.69 -8.48 -1.80
CA ASP A 62 2.48 -9.24 -0.57
C ASP A 62 3.05 -8.51 0.66
N ASP A 63 4.06 -7.66 0.47
CA ASP A 63 4.64 -6.83 1.53
C ASP A 63 3.75 -5.64 1.95
N LEU A 64 2.73 -5.31 1.14
CA LEU A 64 1.81 -4.20 1.42
C LEU A 64 0.72 -4.58 2.41
N TYR A 65 0.52 -5.87 2.69
CA TYR A 65 -0.54 -6.36 3.57
C TYR A 65 -0.05 -7.46 4.49
N ASP A 66 -0.60 -7.49 5.69
CA ASP A 66 -0.55 -8.67 6.54
C ASP A 66 -1.67 -9.64 6.11
N PHE A 67 -1.33 -10.72 5.41
CA PHE A 67 -2.31 -11.67 4.89
C PHE A 67 -2.77 -12.63 5.98
N VAL A 68 -4.09 -12.66 6.19
CA VAL A 68 -4.70 -13.57 7.16
C VAL A 68 -5.32 -14.76 6.43
N LYS A 69 -5.13 -15.95 7.02
CA LYS A 69 -5.74 -17.19 6.54
C LYS A 69 -7.27 -17.11 6.69
N GLN A 70 -7.98 -17.52 5.64
CA GLN A 70 -9.44 -17.62 5.62
C GLN A 70 -9.93 -18.99 6.05
#